data_AF-A0A364NTC1-F1
#
_entry.id   AF-A0A364NTC1-F1
#
_cell.length_a   1.000
_cell.length_b   1.000
_cell.length_c   1.000
_cell.angle_alpha   90.00
_cell.angle_beta   90.00
_cell.angle_gamma   90.00
#
_symmetry.space_group_name_H-M   'P 1'
#
loop_
_entity.id
_entity.type
_entity.pdbx_description
1 polymer ?
#
loop_
_entity_poly.entity_id
_entity_poly.type
_entity_poly.pdbx_seq_one_letter_code
_entity_poly.pdbx_strand_id
1 'polypeptide(L)'
;MNYSNTLSWNTFPVPTLTEKNKADLTRCAEDILLAREEHFPATIADLYDPEAMPDNLRAAHDRNDEVLERIYIGRRFKNDTERLEKLFEMYSQMVAADGPAKKAKGKGRS
;
A
#
# COMPACT_ATOMS: atom_id res chain seq x y z
N MET A 1 6.60 17.26 -2.05
CA MET A 1 5.32 16.93 -1.39
C MET A 1 5.61 16.64 0.08
N ASN A 2 4.94 17.33 1.00
CA ASN A 2 5.16 17.15 2.43
C ASN A 2 4.33 15.96 2.92
N TYR A 3 4.98 14.84 3.22
CA TYR A 3 4.36 13.69 3.88
C TYR A 3 4.00 14.09 5.32
N SER A 4 2.74 14.48 5.55
CA SER A 4 2.25 14.75 6.90
C SER A 4 1.94 13.42 7.61
N ASN A 5 2.76 13.12 8.61
CA ASN A 5 2.82 11.86 9.36
C ASN A 5 1.52 11.54 10.14
N THR A 6 0.71 12.56 10.45
CA THR A 6 -0.48 12.42 11.31
C THR A 6 -1.76 12.06 10.58
N LEU A 7 -1.93 12.46 9.31
CA LEU A 7 -3.16 12.19 8.55
C LEU A 7 -3.05 11.02 7.58
N SER A 8 -1.85 10.78 7.02
CA SER A 8 -1.67 9.83 5.90
C SER A 8 -1.48 8.38 6.35
N TRP A 9 -0.69 8.12 7.39
CA TRP A 9 -0.34 6.75 7.78
C TRP A 9 -1.45 6.04 8.57
N ASN A 10 -2.09 6.74 9.52
CA ASN A 10 -3.13 6.14 10.38
C ASN A 10 -4.46 5.88 9.67
N THR A 11 -4.70 6.50 8.51
CA THR A 11 -5.95 6.37 7.76
C THR A 11 -5.81 5.55 6.48
N PHE A 12 -4.61 5.05 6.18
CA PHE A 12 -4.40 4.26 4.98
C PHE A 12 -4.99 2.86 5.18
N PRO A 13 -5.99 2.46 4.40
CA PRO A 13 -6.63 1.17 4.60
C PRO A 13 -5.68 0.06 4.11
N VAL A 14 -5.18 -0.75 5.04
CA VAL A 14 -4.37 -1.93 4.74
C VAL A 14 -5.23 -3.17 4.96
N PRO A 15 -5.38 -4.05 3.95
CA PRO A 15 -6.12 -5.29 4.13
C PRO A 15 -5.38 -6.21 5.12
N THR A 16 -6.08 -7.17 5.73
CA THR A 16 -5.43 -8.15 6.61
C THR A 16 -4.35 -8.92 5.85
N LEU A 17 -3.10 -8.78 6.28
CA LEU A 17 -1.97 -9.45 5.65
C LEU A 17 -1.77 -10.85 6.20
N THR A 18 -1.72 -11.84 5.31
CA THR A 18 -1.29 -13.21 5.67
C THR A 18 0.23 -13.27 5.86
N GLU A 19 0.74 -14.32 6.50
CA GLU A 19 2.20 -14.52 6.63
C GLU A 19 2.89 -14.61 5.26
N LYS A 20 2.21 -15.21 4.27
CA LYS A 20 2.71 -15.23 2.89
C LYS A 20 2.78 -13.81 2.31
N ASN A 21 1.73 -13.00 2.48
CA ASN A 21 1.73 -11.61 1.99
C ASN A 21 2.90 -10.82 2.58
N LYS A 22 3.18 -11.01 3.88
CA LYS A 22 4.32 -10.37 4.55
C LYS A 22 5.63 -10.82 3.94
N ALA A 23 5.83 -12.13 3.76
CA ALA A 23 7.05 -12.67 3.16
C ALA A 23 7.27 -12.16 1.72
N ASP A 24 6.21 -12.13 0.91
CA ASP A 24 6.27 -11.65 -0.47
C ASP A 24 6.63 -10.14 -0.52
N LEU A 25 6.05 -9.33 0.38
CA LEU A 25 6.39 -7.90 0.51
C LEU A 25 7.81 -7.68 1.04
N THR A 26 8.26 -8.47 2.01
CA THR A 26 9.65 -8.44 2.52
C THR A 26 10.63 -8.70 1.40
N ARG A 27 10.36 -9.70 0.55
CA ARG A 27 11.20 -10.00 -0.61
C ARG A 27 11.26 -8.85 -1.60
N CYS A 28 10.12 -8.21 -1.90
CA CYS A 28 10.09 -7.04 -2.78
C CYS A 28 10.92 -5.87 -2.20
N ALA A 29 10.84 -5.65 -0.89
CA ALA A 29 11.64 -4.63 -0.22
C ALA A 29 13.15 -4.92 -0.31
N GLU A 30 13.56 -6.18 -0.10
CA GLU A 30 14.96 -6.61 -0.27
C GLU A 30 15.45 -6.37 -1.71
N ASP A 31 14.66 -6.77 -2.71
CA ASP A 31 15.01 -6.59 -4.13
C ASP A 31 15.19 -5.11 -4.49
N ILE A 32 14.35 -4.22 -3.96
CA ILE A 32 14.48 -2.76 -4.14
C ILE A 32 15.77 -2.25 -3.49
N LEU A 33 16.11 -2.73 -2.30
CA LEU A 33 17.33 -2.33 -1.60
C LEU A 33 18.58 -2.77 -2.39
N LEU A 34 18.60 -4.02 -2.84
CA LEU A 34 19.68 -4.55 -3.68
C LEU A 34 19.83 -3.74 -4.98
N ALA A 35 18.72 -3.47 -5.67
CA ALA A 35 18.74 -2.67 -6.89
C ALA A 35 19.30 -1.26 -6.65
N ARG A 36 19.05 -0.63 -5.50
CA ARG A 36 19.66 0.66 -5.13
C ARG A 36 21.16 0.53 -4.89
N GLU A 37 21.59 -0.51 -4.17
CA GLU A 37 22.99 -0.73 -3.83
C GLU A 37 23.87 -1.00 -5.06
N GLU A 38 23.33 -1.67 -6.08
CA GLU A 38 24.02 -1.94 -7.35
C GLU A 38 24.48 -0.66 -8.09
N HIS A 39 23.87 0.49 -7.80
CA HIS A 39 24.16 1.76 -8.47
C HIS A 39 25.01 2.71 -7.65
N PHE A 40 25.68 2.23 -6.59
CA PHE A 40 26.63 3.05 -5.84
C PHE A 40 27.72 3.60 -6.80
N PRO A 41 28.04 4.92 -6.77
CA PRO A 41 27.74 5.90 -5.71
C PRO A 41 26.54 6.84 -5.97
N ALA A 42 25.57 6.47 -6.82
CA ALA A 42 24.41 7.31 -7.11
C ALA A 42 23.61 7.65 -5.84
N THR A 43 23.08 8.87 -5.77
CA THR A 43 22.25 9.31 -4.65
C THR A 43 20.80 8.84 -4.82
N ILE A 44 20.01 8.85 -3.73
CA ILE A 44 18.57 8.56 -3.82
C ILE A 44 17.86 9.51 -4.80
N ALA A 45 18.30 10.77 -4.91
CA ALA A 45 17.71 11.69 -5.89
C ALA A 45 17.96 11.22 -7.32
N ASP A 46 19.19 10.80 -7.63
CA ASP A 46 19.56 10.30 -8.96
C ASP A 46 18.80 9.01 -9.31
N LEU A 47 18.68 8.09 -8.35
CA LEU A 47 17.99 6.81 -8.54
C LEU A 47 16.49 6.96 -8.79
N TYR A 48 15.89 8.06 -8.35
CA TYR A 48 14.46 8.32 -8.45
C TYR A 48 14.11 9.44 -9.43
N ASP A 49 15.07 9.92 -10.22
CA ASP A 49 14.78 10.73 -11.39
C ASP A 49 13.93 9.91 -12.38
N PRO A 50 12.72 10.36 -12.76
CA PRO A 50 11.86 9.60 -13.67
C PRO A 50 12.49 9.26 -15.03
N GLU A 51 13.35 10.15 -15.54
CA GLU A 51 14.03 10.01 -16.83
C GLU A 51 15.31 9.16 -16.72
N ALA A 52 15.97 9.16 -15.56
CA ALA A 52 17.24 8.45 -15.34
C ALA A 52 17.15 7.23 -14.40
N MET A 53 15.96 6.91 -13.86
CA MET A 53 15.78 5.77 -12.94
C MET A 53 16.21 4.46 -13.63
N PRO A 54 17.16 3.71 -13.04
CA PRO A 54 17.67 2.48 -13.62
C PRO A 54 16.60 1.41 -13.83
N ASP A 55 16.74 0.63 -14.91
CA ASP A 55 15.76 -0.37 -15.32
C ASP A 55 15.56 -1.49 -14.27
N ASN A 56 16.62 -1.93 -13.61
CA ASN A 56 16.53 -2.94 -12.54
C ASN A 56 15.75 -2.40 -11.32
N LEU A 57 15.94 -1.13 -10.96
CA LEU A 57 15.20 -0.48 -9.87
C LEU A 57 13.73 -0.29 -10.25
N ARG A 58 13.46 0.13 -11.50
CA ARG A 58 12.09 0.25 -12.02
C ARG A 58 11.37 -1.09 -12.01
N ALA A 59 12.02 -2.15 -12.48
CA ALA A 59 11.48 -3.49 -12.46
C ALA A 59 11.24 -4.03 -11.04
N ALA A 60 12.09 -3.66 -10.07
CA ALA A 60 11.88 -4.00 -8.66
C ALA A 60 10.63 -3.32 -8.08
N HIS A 61 10.39 -2.03 -8.40
CA HIS A 61 9.15 -1.34 -8.04
C HIS A 61 7.92 -1.94 -8.73
N ASP A 62 8.01 -2.25 -10.02
CA ASP A 62 6.88 -2.86 -10.75
C ASP A 62 6.46 -4.21 -10.15
N ARG A 63 7.41 -5.01 -9.64
CA ARG A 63 7.12 -6.25 -8.91
C ARG A 63 6.48 -5.98 -7.56
N ASN A 64 7.02 -5.03 -6.80
CA ASN A 64 6.44 -4.61 -5.53
C ASN A 64 4.98 -4.17 -5.71
N ASP A 65 4.72 -3.36 -6.74
CA ASP A 65 3.38 -2.87 -7.05
C ASP A 65 2.46 -4.03 -7.44
N GLU A 66 2.90 -4.98 -8.27
CA GLU A 66 2.08 -6.14 -8.60
C GLU A 66 1.72 -6.98 -7.37
N VAL A 67 2.68 -7.22 -6.47
CA VAL A 67 2.42 -7.96 -5.22
C VAL A 67 1.41 -7.21 -4.37
N LEU A 68 1.58 -5.90 -4.23
CA LEU A 68 0.65 -5.05 -3.48
C LEU A 68 -0.75 -5.07 -4.10
N GLU A 69 -0.89 -4.88 -5.40
CA GLU A 69 -2.18 -4.89 -6.10
C GLU A 69 -2.88 -6.26 -5.97
N ARG A 70 -2.13 -7.37 -6.05
CA ARG A 70 -2.66 -8.72 -5.77
C ARG A 70 -3.15 -8.87 -4.34
N ILE A 71 -2.48 -8.28 -3.35
CA ILE A 71 -2.93 -8.28 -1.96
C ILE A 71 -4.23 -7.47 -1.79
N TYR A 72 -4.36 -6.35 -2.49
CA TYR A 72 -5.51 -5.45 -2.38
C TYR A 72 -6.76 -5.97 -3.09
N ILE A 73 -6.62 -6.48 -4.32
CA ILE A 73 -7.77 -6.85 -5.17
C ILE A 73 -7.62 -8.20 -5.90
N GLY A 74 -6.52 -8.93 -5.68
CA GLY A 74 -6.26 -10.23 -6.33
C GLY A 74 -5.74 -10.14 -7.77
N ARG A 75 -5.57 -8.94 -8.33
CA ARG A 75 -5.07 -8.68 -9.70
C ARG A 75 -4.45 -7.27 -9.78
N ARG A 76 -3.88 -6.92 -10.94
CA ARG A 76 -3.45 -5.54 -11.20
C ARG A 76 -4.63 -4.58 -11.35
N PHE A 77 -4.45 -3.33 -10.95
CA PHE A 77 -5.39 -2.26 -11.25
C PHE A 77 -5.38 -1.96 -12.75
N LYS A 78 -6.54 -1.65 -13.31
CA LYS A 78 -6.67 -1.28 -14.73
C LYS A 78 -6.13 0.11 -15.01
N ASN A 79 -6.32 1.03 -14.07
CA ASN A 79 -5.94 2.43 -14.15
C ASN A 79 -6.00 3.08 -12.76
N ASP A 80 -5.55 4.33 -12.70
CA ASP A 80 -5.51 5.11 -11.47
C ASP A 80 -6.92 5.38 -10.89
N THR A 81 -7.95 5.48 -11.74
CA THR A 81 -9.33 5.66 -11.28
C THR A 81 -9.81 4.46 -10.46
N GLU A 82 -9.60 3.24 -10.94
CA GLU A 82 -9.94 2.01 -10.21
C GLU A 82 -9.15 1.91 -8.89
N ARG A 83 -7.87 2.31 -8.90
CA ARG A 83 -7.05 2.35 -7.70
C ARG A 83 -7.64 3.32 -6.66
N LEU A 84 -7.98 4.53 -7.07
CA LEU A 84 -8.58 5.53 -6.18
C LEU A 84 -9.93 5.08 -5.64
N GLU A 85 -10.82 4.57 -6.49
CA GLU A 85 -12.13 4.06 -6.09
C GLU A 85 -11.99 2.96 -5.02
N LYS A 86 -11.06 2.01 -5.21
CA LYS A 86 -10.83 0.94 -4.24
C LYS A 86 -10.31 1.47 -2.91
N LEU A 87 -9.37 2.41 -2.94
CA LEU A 87 -8.83 3.02 -1.73
C LEU A 87 -9.92 3.79 -0.96
N PHE A 88 -10.80 4.53 -1.66
CA PHE A 88 -11.94 5.20 -1.03
C PHE A 88 -12.97 4.24 -0.46
N GLU A 89 -13.24 3.12 -1.14
CA GLU A 89 -14.12 2.06 -0.63
C GLU A 89 -13.58 1.49 0.69
N MET A 90 -12.30 1.11 0.72
CA MET A 90 -11.68 0.53 1.91
C MET A 90 -11.57 1.55 3.05
N TYR A 91 -11.28 2.81 2.74
CA TYR A 91 -11.28 3.89 3.73
C TYR A 91 -12.68 4.08 4.34
N SER A 92 -13.72 4.13 3.50
CA SER A 92 -15.12 4.22 3.95
C SER A 92 -15.51 3.08 4.88
N GLN A 93 -15.08 1.84 4.58
CA GLN A 93 -15.30 0.67 5.42
C GLN A 93 -14.58 0.77 6.77
N MET A 94 -13.32 1.23 6.77
CA MET A 94 -12.53 1.40 8.00
C MET A 94 -13.15 2.47 8.91
N VAL A 95 -13.52 3.63 8.37
CA VAL A 95 -14.19 4.71 9.13
C VAL A 95 -15.57 4.27 9.63
N ALA A 96 -16.32 3.47 8.86
CA ALA A 96 -17.60 2.93 9.30
C ALA A 96 -17.45 1.88 10.40
N ALA A 97 -16.36 1.11 10.40
CA ALA A 97 -16.03 0.13 11.44
C ALA A 97 -15.58 0.79 12.76
N ASP A 98 -14.87 1.92 12.68
CA ASP A 98 -14.47 2.76 13.83
C ASP A 98 -15.59 3.70 14.34
N GLY A 99 -16.77 3.69 13.70
CA GLY A 99 -17.95 4.40 14.18
C GLY A 99 -18.45 3.84 15.52
N PRO A 100 -19.11 4.66 16.38
CA PRO A 100 -19.47 4.25 17.73
C PRO A 100 -20.34 3.00 17.67
N ALA A 101 -19.89 1.93 18.34
CA ALA A 101 -20.63 0.67 18.46
C ALA A 101 -22.12 0.96 18.68
N LYS A 102 -22.94 0.64 17.68
CA LYS A 102 -24.40 0.73 17.81
C LYS A 102 -24.80 -0.14 18.99
N LYS A 103 -25.15 0.48 20.13
CA LYS A 103 -25.81 -0.18 21.25
C LYS A 103 -27.13 -0.76 20.72
N ALA A 104 -27.13 -2.04 20.37
CA ALA A 104 -28.31 -2.79 20.01
C ALA A 104 -29.09 -3.17 21.29
N LYS A 105 -30.22 -2.48 21.48
CA LYS A 105 -31.46 -2.81 22.22
C LYS A 105 -31.46 -4.00 23.22
N GLY A 106 -31.84 -3.70 24.47
CA GLY A 106 -32.65 -4.58 25.30
C GLY A 106 -34.13 -4.13 25.30
N LYS A 107 -35.04 -5.02 24.91
CA LYS A 107 -36.51 -4.85 24.95
C LYS A 107 -37.07 -5.92 25.92
N GLY A 108 -37.87 -5.51 26.89
CA GLY A 108 -38.68 -6.38 27.78
C GLY A 108 -39.12 -5.57 29.01
N ARG A 109 -40.36 -5.09 29.13
CA ARG A 109 -41.62 -5.80 29.46
C ARG A 109 -41.59 -6.38 30.88
N SER A 110 -42.06 -5.61 31.87
CA SER A 110 -43.21 -5.94 32.73
C SER A 110 -43.57 -4.76 33.62
#